data_AF-A0A3M6R5R4-F1
#
_entry.id   AF-A0A3M6R5R4-F1
#
_cell.length_a   1.000
_cell.length_b   1.000
_cell.length_c   1.000
_cell.angle_alpha   90.00
_cell.angle_beta   90.00
_cell.angle_gamma   90.00
#
_symmetry.space_group_name_H-M   'P 1'
#
loop_
_entity.id
_entity.type
_entity.pdbx_description
1 polymer ?
#
loop_
_entity_poly.entity_id
_entity_poly.type
_entity_poly.pdbx_seq_one_letter_code
_entity_poly.pdbx_strand_id
1 'polypeptide(L)'
;MFSACGGGNDEPVAPQQPGPGHSGPPPVLVKPPMTGPMLPAPRPNPPGPSPQQPGGGLQLPEGVTLRGLPISSERDYNDLSTHTLVPLSITFANDSHETRQVTIPSCFVFLSDQQSYQDGLNLQSRVITLAPRSTQTVLLGTYCLNLYRYAPPPGIPYSPDRVTQGAELLRVCQAVNNRRTPLDAAQMIRVQQILWNITDRNGMTEDDKAWLNTL
;
A
#
# COMPACT_ATOMS: atom_id res chain seq x y z
N MET A 1 11.88 9.63 -17.68
CA MET A 1 11.48 9.38 -16.27
C MET A 1 10.99 7.95 -16.20
N PHE A 2 11.66 7.11 -15.43
CA PHE A 2 11.31 5.69 -15.30
C PHE A 2 10.08 5.58 -14.38
N SER A 3 9.02 4.93 -14.85
CA SER A 3 7.86 4.59 -14.04
C SER A 3 8.15 3.33 -13.23
N ALA A 4 7.63 3.27 -12.00
CA ALA A 4 7.75 2.20 -10.99
C ALA A 4 7.69 0.79 -11.54
N CYS A 5 6.81 0.63 -12.53
CA CYS A 5 6.34 -0.63 -13.06
C CYS A 5 6.71 -0.77 -14.55
N GLY A 6 7.62 0.08 -15.04
CA GLY A 6 7.99 0.22 -16.45
C GLY A 6 8.89 -0.90 -16.99
N GLY A 7 8.46 -2.14 -16.84
CA GLY A 7 9.03 -3.28 -17.54
C GLY A 7 8.20 -3.63 -18.78
N GLY A 8 8.75 -3.32 -19.96
CA GLY A 8 8.29 -3.87 -21.24
C GLY A 8 7.04 -3.24 -21.87
N ASN A 9 7.28 -2.47 -22.94
CA ASN A 9 6.36 -2.00 -23.98
C ASN A 9 5.36 -0.89 -23.57
N ASP A 10 5.46 0.23 -24.29
CA ASP A 10 4.56 1.37 -24.18
C ASP A 10 3.10 0.95 -24.45
N GLU A 11 2.19 1.34 -23.56
CA GLU A 11 0.74 1.23 -23.76
C GLU A 11 0.29 2.16 -24.92
N PRO A 12 -0.79 1.85 -25.67
CA PRO A 12 -1.32 2.76 -26.68
C PRO A 12 -1.94 4.00 -26.02
N VAL A 13 -1.43 5.17 -26.39
CA VAL A 13 -1.88 6.47 -25.86
C VAL A 13 -3.32 6.78 -26.28
N ALA A 14 -4.23 6.96 -25.32
CA ALA A 14 -5.52 7.61 -25.54
C ALA A 14 -5.41 9.16 -25.35
N PRO A 15 -6.16 9.99 -26.09
CA PRO A 15 -5.92 11.43 -26.15
C PRO A 15 -6.36 12.16 -24.88
N GLN A 16 -5.47 12.96 -24.29
CA GLN A 16 -5.79 13.90 -23.21
C GLN A 16 -6.46 15.17 -23.76
N GLN A 17 -7.58 15.59 -23.15
CA GLN A 17 -8.12 16.94 -23.28
C GLN A 17 -7.66 17.82 -22.10
N PRO A 18 -7.26 19.09 -22.34
CA PRO A 18 -6.89 20.01 -21.27
C PRO A 18 -8.08 20.88 -20.83
N GLY A 19 -8.15 21.20 -19.53
CA GLY A 19 -9.05 22.22 -19.00
C GLY A 19 -8.49 22.89 -17.73
N PRO A 20 -8.80 24.18 -17.46
CA PRO A 20 -7.89 25.09 -16.75
C PRO A 20 -8.41 25.61 -15.38
N GLY A 21 -7.49 26.17 -14.59
CA GLY A 21 -7.68 27.48 -13.94
C GLY A 21 -8.26 27.60 -12.51
N HIS A 22 -7.33 27.82 -11.56
CA HIS A 22 -7.34 28.75 -10.40
C HIS A 22 -8.59 29.02 -9.53
N SER A 23 -8.42 28.94 -8.19
CA SER A 23 -8.50 30.09 -7.24
C SER A 23 -8.29 29.64 -5.78
N GLY A 24 -7.58 30.45 -4.98
CA GLY A 24 -7.12 30.11 -3.62
C GLY A 24 -8.10 30.41 -2.49
N PRO A 25 -7.77 30.07 -1.22
CA PRO A 25 -8.63 30.35 -0.07
C PRO A 25 -8.21 31.62 0.72
N PRO A 26 -9.15 32.36 1.33
CA PRO A 26 -8.87 33.44 2.29
C PRO A 26 -8.79 32.91 3.76
N PRO A 27 -8.44 33.77 4.77
CA PRO A 27 -7.59 33.39 5.91
C PRO A 27 -8.28 32.90 7.18
N VAL A 28 -7.45 32.31 8.06
CA VAL A 28 -7.75 31.66 9.35
C VAL A 28 -7.93 32.70 10.48
N LEU A 29 -8.99 32.53 11.29
CA LEU A 29 -9.27 33.31 12.51
C LEU A 29 -8.77 32.56 13.75
N VAL A 30 -7.92 33.21 14.55
CA VAL A 30 -7.33 32.70 15.81
C VAL A 30 -8.14 33.19 17.02
N LYS A 31 -8.46 32.29 17.96
CA LYS A 31 -8.79 32.63 19.37
C LYS A 31 -8.19 31.58 20.33
N PRO A 32 -7.48 31.99 21.41
CA PRO A 32 -6.99 31.11 22.49
C PRO A 32 -7.83 31.27 23.79
N PRO A 33 -7.41 30.75 24.96
CA PRO A 33 -7.55 29.36 25.43
C PRO A 33 -8.38 29.28 26.74
N MET A 34 -8.98 28.14 27.08
CA MET A 34 -9.42 27.90 28.48
C MET A 34 -9.30 26.42 28.90
N THR A 35 -8.45 26.22 29.92
CA THR A 35 -8.56 25.35 31.11
C THR A 35 -9.34 24.02 31.00
N GLY A 36 -8.60 22.92 31.23
CA GLY A 36 -9.15 21.57 31.39
C GLY A 36 -9.81 21.30 32.75
N PRO A 37 -10.39 20.10 32.89
CA PRO A 37 -10.00 19.25 34.01
C PRO A 37 -9.87 17.74 33.67
N MET A 38 -9.01 17.10 34.47
CA MET A 38 -8.97 15.69 34.90
C MET A 38 -8.84 14.56 33.85
N LEU A 39 -7.69 13.88 33.90
CA LEU A 39 -7.39 12.61 33.23
C LEU A 39 -8.24 11.46 33.84
N PRO A 40 -8.93 10.64 33.01
CA PRO A 40 -9.45 9.34 33.43
C PRO A 40 -8.32 8.29 33.46
N ALA A 41 -8.54 7.23 34.25
CA ALA A 41 -7.63 6.11 34.47
C ALA A 41 -7.17 5.39 33.17
N PRO A 42 -6.04 4.66 33.18
CA PRO A 42 -5.52 3.96 32.01
C PRO A 42 -6.51 2.90 31.50
N ARG A 43 -6.80 2.92 30.19
CA ARG A 43 -7.58 1.87 29.53
C ARG A 43 -6.82 0.53 29.58
N PRO A 44 -7.50 -0.62 29.65
CA PRO A 44 -6.87 -1.91 29.39
C PRO A 44 -6.23 -1.89 27.99
N ASN A 45 -5.02 -2.44 27.87
CA ASN A 45 -4.36 -2.60 26.57
C ASN A 45 -5.27 -3.40 25.62
N PRO A 46 -5.36 -3.02 24.33
CA PRO A 46 -6.05 -3.85 23.34
C PRO A 46 -5.39 -5.24 23.29
N PRO A 47 -6.17 -6.31 23.00
CA PRO A 47 -5.58 -7.61 22.72
C PRO A 47 -4.58 -7.47 21.56
N GLY A 48 -3.38 -8.00 21.75
CA GLY A 48 -2.33 -7.98 20.73
C GLY A 48 -2.78 -8.65 19.42
N PRO A 49 -2.15 -8.31 18.28
CA PRO A 49 -2.52 -8.88 17.00
C PRO A 49 -2.36 -10.40 17.03
N SER A 50 -3.45 -11.12 16.76
CA SER A 50 -3.41 -12.56 16.56
C SER A 50 -2.51 -12.89 15.37
N PRO A 51 -1.67 -13.93 15.43
CA PRO A 51 -0.85 -14.35 14.30
C PRO A 51 -1.77 -14.80 13.15
N GLN A 52 -1.63 -14.14 11.98
CA GLN A 52 -2.40 -14.44 10.77
C GLN A 52 -2.00 -15.82 10.22
N GLN A 53 -2.98 -16.69 10.02
CA GLN A 53 -2.78 -17.99 9.39
C GLN A 53 -2.47 -17.85 7.88
N PRO A 54 -1.53 -18.64 7.33
CA PRO A 54 -1.28 -18.70 5.89
C PRO A 54 -2.46 -19.35 5.17
N GLY A 55 -3.08 -18.62 4.22
CA GLY A 55 -4.11 -19.16 3.33
C GLY A 55 -5.49 -18.54 3.56
N GLY A 56 -5.69 -17.31 3.12
CA GLY A 56 -6.98 -16.64 3.13
C GLY A 56 -6.83 -15.19 2.68
N GLY A 57 -7.85 -14.67 2.01
CA GLY A 57 -7.98 -13.26 1.63
C GLY A 57 -7.75 -12.29 2.80
N LEU A 58 -7.77 -10.99 2.52
CA LEU A 58 -7.61 -9.97 3.56
C LEU A 58 -8.64 -10.20 4.69
N GLN A 59 -8.16 -10.51 5.89
CA GLN A 59 -9.01 -10.77 7.04
C GLN A 59 -9.55 -9.46 7.59
N LEU A 60 -10.88 -9.33 7.61
CA LEU A 60 -11.56 -8.15 8.13
C LEU A 60 -12.22 -8.50 9.48
N PRO A 61 -12.17 -7.59 10.47
CA PRO A 61 -12.91 -7.79 11.71
C PRO A 61 -14.41 -7.72 11.46
N GLU A 62 -15.19 -8.31 12.36
CA GLU A 62 -16.65 -8.28 12.29
C GLU A 62 -17.19 -6.85 12.20
N GLY A 63 -18.15 -6.64 11.29
CA GLY A 63 -18.75 -5.34 11.02
C GLY A 63 -17.93 -4.43 10.11
N VAL A 64 -16.77 -4.90 9.62
CA VAL A 64 -16.00 -4.19 8.59
C VAL A 64 -16.14 -4.87 7.24
N THR A 65 -16.35 -4.08 6.19
CA THR A 65 -16.46 -4.55 4.81
C THR A 65 -15.63 -3.70 3.87
N LEU A 66 -15.25 -4.28 2.73
CA LEU A 66 -14.73 -3.51 1.59
C LEU A 66 -15.92 -2.90 0.83
N ARG A 67 -15.84 -1.61 0.50
CA ARG A 67 -16.82 -0.91 -0.34
C ARG A 67 -16.21 -0.56 -1.69
N GLY A 68 -17.06 -0.51 -2.72
CA GLY A 68 -16.65 -0.05 -4.05
C GLY A 68 -15.70 -1.01 -4.77
N LEU A 69 -15.81 -2.32 -4.53
CA LEU A 69 -15.00 -3.30 -5.25
C LEU A 69 -15.14 -3.14 -6.78
N PRO A 70 -14.05 -3.33 -7.53
CA PRO A 70 -12.73 -3.80 -7.08
C PRO A 70 -11.84 -2.71 -6.45
N ILE A 71 -10.80 -3.12 -5.71
CA ILE A 71 -9.70 -2.22 -5.34
C ILE A 71 -9.10 -1.68 -6.64
N SER A 72 -8.90 -0.38 -6.78
CA SER A 72 -8.34 0.19 -8.01
C SER A 72 -6.91 0.65 -7.80
N SER A 73 -6.05 0.52 -8.81
CA SER A 73 -4.87 1.36 -8.91
C SER A 73 -5.29 2.82 -9.03
N GLU A 74 -4.59 3.70 -8.35
CA GLU A 74 -4.75 5.15 -8.48
C GLU A 74 -3.41 5.77 -8.81
N ARG A 75 -3.40 7.03 -9.24
CA ARG A 75 -2.15 7.78 -9.40
C ARG A 75 -2.29 9.16 -8.76
N ASP A 76 -1.41 9.46 -7.83
CA ASP A 76 -1.18 10.83 -7.36
C ASP A 76 0.08 11.37 -8.03
N TYR A 77 -0.11 12.16 -9.10
CA TYR A 77 0.98 12.76 -9.86
C TYR A 77 1.84 13.75 -9.04
N ASN A 78 1.41 14.15 -7.84
CA ASN A 78 2.16 15.06 -6.98
C ASN A 78 2.99 14.32 -5.92
N ASP A 79 2.84 13.00 -5.78
CA ASP A 79 3.58 12.18 -4.84
C ASP A 79 4.59 11.30 -5.57
N LEU A 80 5.88 11.64 -5.44
CA LEU A 80 7.00 10.92 -6.05
C LEU A 80 7.11 9.46 -5.59
N SER A 81 6.50 9.08 -4.46
CA SER A 81 6.45 7.67 -4.05
C SER A 81 5.59 6.82 -5.00
N THR A 82 4.63 7.44 -5.70
CA THR A 82 3.82 6.79 -6.75
C THR A 82 4.59 6.54 -8.05
N HIS A 83 5.80 7.11 -8.16
CA HIS A 83 6.72 6.81 -9.27
C HIS A 83 7.50 5.52 -9.03
N THR A 84 7.47 4.95 -7.83
CA THR A 84 8.11 3.66 -7.50
C THR A 84 7.13 2.60 -6.98
N LEU A 85 5.91 3.02 -6.62
CA LEU A 85 4.85 2.17 -6.07
C LEU A 85 3.58 2.29 -6.91
N VAL A 86 2.77 1.24 -6.95
CA VAL A 86 1.36 1.33 -7.38
C VAL A 86 0.52 1.65 -6.15
N PRO A 87 -0.08 2.84 -6.06
CA PRO A 87 -1.06 3.13 -5.04
C PRO A 87 -2.34 2.34 -5.33
N LEU A 88 -2.74 1.49 -4.40
CA LEU A 88 -4.03 0.84 -4.42
C LEU A 88 -5.01 1.62 -3.52
N SER A 89 -6.15 2.01 -4.07
CA SER A 89 -7.23 2.66 -3.35
C SER A 89 -8.17 1.61 -2.78
N ILE A 90 -8.22 1.55 -1.45
CA ILE A 90 -9.00 0.56 -0.71
C ILE A 90 -9.98 1.29 0.20
N THR A 91 -11.27 1.12 -0.03
CA THR A 91 -12.32 1.71 0.81
C THR A 91 -12.85 0.69 1.81
N PHE A 92 -12.67 0.99 3.10
CA PHE A 92 -13.23 0.21 4.20
C PHE A 92 -14.45 0.92 4.77
N ALA A 93 -15.51 0.19 5.06
CA ALA A 93 -16.63 0.65 5.86
C ALA A 93 -16.70 -0.14 7.18
N ASN A 94 -16.77 0.58 8.29
CA ASN A 94 -17.07 0.02 9.60
C ASN A 94 -18.54 0.32 9.93
N ASP A 95 -19.40 -0.68 9.77
CA ASP A 95 -20.84 -0.56 10.04
C ASP A 95 -21.16 -0.76 11.52
N SER A 96 -20.17 -1.15 12.35
CA SER A 96 -20.36 -1.35 13.78
C SER A 96 -20.42 -0.02 14.57
N HIS A 97 -20.85 -0.12 15.83
CA HIS A 97 -20.87 1.01 16.78
C HIS A 97 -19.54 1.18 17.55
N GLU A 98 -18.54 0.36 17.25
CA GLU A 98 -17.25 0.37 17.93
C GLU A 98 -16.12 0.76 16.97
N THR A 99 -15.03 1.30 17.50
CA THR A 99 -13.80 1.47 16.71
C THR A 99 -13.26 0.10 16.30
N ARG A 100 -12.90 -0.05 15.04
CA ARG A 100 -12.31 -1.28 14.50
C ARG A 100 -10.95 -1.01 13.90
N GLN A 101 -10.08 -2.02 13.94
CA GLN A 101 -8.77 -1.98 13.30
C GLN A 101 -8.69 -3.05 12.22
N VAL A 102 -8.24 -2.65 11.04
CA VAL A 102 -7.92 -3.56 9.94
C VAL A 102 -6.40 -3.60 9.80
N THR A 103 -5.84 -4.80 9.70
CA THR A 103 -4.40 -4.98 9.47
C THR A 103 -4.19 -5.58 8.10
N ILE A 104 -3.51 -4.85 7.22
CA ILE A 104 -2.96 -5.38 5.97
C ILE A 104 -1.55 -5.88 6.28
N PRO A 105 -1.26 -7.18 6.19
CA PRO A 105 0.06 -7.70 6.53
C PRO A 105 1.15 -7.26 5.56
N SER A 106 2.38 -7.22 6.04
CA SER A 106 3.56 -7.28 5.19
C SER A 106 3.55 -8.57 4.36
N CYS A 107 4.21 -8.51 3.21
CA CYS A 107 4.25 -9.58 2.23
C CYS A 107 2.89 -10.01 1.66
N PHE A 108 1.85 -9.19 1.80
CA PHE A 108 0.53 -9.46 1.25
C PHE A 108 0.45 -9.08 -0.24
N VAL A 109 -0.05 -10.01 -1.05
CA VAL A 109 -0.16 -9.87 -2.51
C VAL A 109 -1.57 -9.40 -2.89
N PHE A 110 -1.63 -8.44 -3.80
CA PHE A 110 -2.82 -7.99 -4.51
C PHE A 110 -2.65 -8.41 -5.97
N LEU A 111 -3.57 -9.23 -6.46
CA LEU A 111 -3.55 -9.70 -7.85
C LEU A 111 -4.30 -8.71 -8.73
N SER A 112 -3.75 -8.35 -9.88
CA SER A 112 -4.53 -7.65 -10.89
C SER A 112 -5.56 -8.61 -11.47
N ASP A 113 -6.81 -8.15 -11.62
CA ASP A 113 -7.83 -8.97 -12.29
C ASP A 113 -7.59 -9.04 -13.82
N GLN A 114 -6.61 -8.26 -14.32
CA GLN A 114 -6.18 -8.24 -15.71
C GLN A 114 -4.74 -8.76 -15.82
N GLN A 115 -4.58 -9.96 -16.36
CA GLN A 115 -3.28 -10.67 -16.43
C GLN A 115 -2.18 -9.94 -17.22
N SER A 116 -2.55 -8.93 -18.01
CA SER A 116 -1.60 -8.07 -18.72
C SER A 116 -0.88 -7.10 -17.80
N TYR A 117 -1.39 -6.83 -16.59
CA TYR A 117 -0.83 -5.87 -15.64
C TYR A 117 -0.13 -6.53 -14.46
N GLN A 118 0.84 -5.82 -13.91
CA GLN A 118 1.65 -6.25 -12.79
C GLN A 118 0.82 -6.42 -11.51
N ASP A 119 1.15 -7.45 -10.72
CA ASP A 119 0.56 -7.67 -9.39
C ASP A 119 1.25 -6.75 -8.36
N GLY A 120 0.56 -6.45 -7.25
CA GLY A 120 1.07 -5.59 -6.18
C GLY A 120 1.52 -6.38 -4.95
N LEU A 121 2.66 -6.01 -4.36
CA LEU A 121 3.16 -6.55 -3.10
C LEU A 121 3.25 -5.47 -2.03
N ASN A 122 2.54 -5.66 -0.93
CA ASN A 122 2.68 -4.80 0.25
C ASN A 122 3.88 -5.25 1.09
N LEU A 123 4.94 -4.44 1.18
CA LEU A 123 6.14 -4.83 1.94
C LEU A 123 6.07 -4.54 3.43
N GLN A 124 5.21 -3.62 3.87
CA GLN A 124 5.11 -3.19 5.27
C GLN A 124 3.71 -3.38 5.82
N SER A 125 3.60 -3.94 7.02
CA SER A 125 2.31 -4.09 7.70
C SER A 125 1.69 -2.72 7.94
N ARG A 126 0.39 -2.60 7.66
CA ARG A 126 -0.36 -1.37 7.87
C ARG A 126 -1.59 -1.62 8.72
N VAL A 127 -1.71 -0.88 9.81
CA VAL A 127 -2.90 -0.87 10.68
C VAL A 127 -3.74 0.36 10.34
N ILE A 128 -5.00 0.14 10.00
CA ILE A 128 -5.98 1.17 9.69
C ILE A 128 -7.01 1.19 10.81
N THR A 129 -7.18 2.34 11.47
CA THR A 129 -8.18 2.51 12.53
C THR A 129 -9.41 3.20 11.97
N LEU A 130 -10.55 2.50 12.01
CA LEU A 130 -11.84 2.96 11.51
C LEU A 130 -12.72 3.38 12.70
N ALA A 131 -13.22 4.61 12.66
CA ALA A 131 -14.20 5.08 13.63
C ALA A 131 -15.51 4.28 13.53
N PRO A 132 -16.35 4.28 14.57
CA PRO A 132 -17.70 3.72 14.49
C PRO A 132 -18.49 4.34 13.33
N ARG A 133 -19.26 3.51 12.61
CA ARG A 133 -20.19 3.96 11.54
C ARG A 133 -19.53 4.84 10.48
N SER A 134 -18.26 4.61 10.17
CA SER A 134 -17.49 5.42 9.23
C SER A 134 -17.05 4.65 7.99
N THR A 135 -16.79 5.38 6.91
CA THR A 135 -16.13 4.87 5.70
C THR A 135 -14.82 5.63 5.52
N GLN A 136 -13.76 4.92 5.19
CA GLN A 136 -12.43 5.50 4.97
C GLN A 136 -11.77 4.84 3.75
N THR A 137 -11.30 5.69 2.82
CA THR A 137 -10.45 5.27 1.71
C THR A 137 -8.98 5.42 2.10
N VAL A 138 -8.19 4.41 1.80
CA VAL A 138 -6.76 4.34 2.09
C VAL A 138 -6.01 4.11 0.79
N LEU A 139 -5.01 4.95 0.52
CA LEU A 139 -4.04 4.71 -0.55
C LEU A 139 -2.88 3.89 0.00
N LEU A 140 -2.75 2.65 -0.46
CA LEU A 140 -1.67 1.74 -0.10
C LEU A 140 -0.64 1.65 -1.23
N GLY A 141 0.56 2.17 -1.00
CA GLY A 141 1.66 1.97 -1.94
C GLY A 141 2.13 0.52 -1.95
N THR A 142 2.05 -0.14 -3.10
CA THR A 142 2.50 -1.52 -3.31
C THR A 142 3.64 -1.57 -4.33
N TYR A 143 4.53 -2.53 -4.20
CA TYR A 143 5.60 -2.77 -5.17
C TYR A 143 5.12 -3.70 -6.28
N CYS A 144 5.61 -3.48 -7.48
CA CYS A 144 5.21 -4.26 -8.64
C CYS A 144 5.91 -5.62 -8.70
N LEU A 145 5.14 -6.65 -9.07
CA LEU A 145 5.63 -7.99 -9.40
C LEU A 145 5.44 -8.26 -10.89
N ASN A 146 6.11 -9.27 -11.44
CA ASN A 146 5.95 -9.69 -12.84
C ASN A 146 6.46 -8.64 -13.83
N LEU A 147 7.77 -8.37 -13.82
CA LEU A 147 8.48 -7.39 -14.64
C LEU A 147 7.98 -7.31 -16.09
N TYR A 148 7.65 -8.43 -16.72
CA TYR A 148 7.27 -8.45 -18.15
C TYR A 148 5.79 -8.11 -18.43
N ARG A 149 4.98 -7.84 -17.39
CA ARG A 149 3.63 -7.29 -17.52
C ARG A 149 3.66 -5.77 -17.50
N TYR A 150 2.60 -5.14 -18.01
CA TYR A 150 2.49 -3.68 -18.04
C TYR A 150 2.33 -3.08 -16.64
N ALA A 151 2.89 -1.89 -16.47
CA ALA A 151 2.54 -1.02 -15.35
C ALA A 151 1.03 -0.76 -15.36
N PRO A 152 0.31 -0.89 -14.23
CA PRO A 152 -1.11 -0.58 -14.20
C PRO A 152 -1.34 0.93 -14.40
N PRO A 153 -2.15 1.37 -15.39
CA PRO A 153 -2.71 2.72 -15.38
C PRO A 153 -3.69 2.88 -14.19
N PRO A 154 -4.17 4.09 -13.88
CA PRO A 154 -5.24 4.27 -12.90
C PRO A 154 -6.51 3.52 -13.32
N GLY A 155 -7.24 2.99 -12.33
CA GLY A 155 -8.51 2.28 -12.52
C GLY A 155 -8.38 0.78 -12.79
N ILE A 156 -7.16 0.22 -12.81
CA ILE A 156 -6.99 -1.23 -12.94
C ILE A 156 -7.52 -1.92 -11.69
N PRO A 157 -8.40 -2.92 -11.85
CA PRO A 157 -8.96 -3.66 -10.73
C PRO A 157 -7.99 -4.68 -10.13
N TYR A 158 -8.00 -4.77 -8.80
CA TYR A 158 -7.21 -5.70 -8.00
C TYR A 158 -8.07 -6.45 -6.99
N SER A 159 -7.66 -7.68 -6.71
CA SER A 159 -8.21 -8.55 -5.70
C SER A 159 -7.16 -8.89 -4.62
N PRO A 160 -7.49 -8.83 -3.32
CA PRO A 160 -6.60 -9.27 -2.26
C PRO A 160 -6.44 -10.80 -2.30
N ASP A 161 -5.19 -11.31 -2.32
CA ASP A 161 -4.92 -12.75 -2.31
C ASP A 161 -4.40 -13.19 -0.94
N ARG A 162 -3.07 -13.34 -0.77
CA ARG A 162 -2.49 -13.94 0.43
C ARG A 162 -1.13 -13.34 0.75
N VAL A 163 -0.62 -13.66 1.94
CA VAL A 163 0.80 -13.47 2.27
C VAL A 163 1.63 -14.45 1.44
N THR A 164 2.59 -13.94 0.66
CA THR A 164 3.48 -14.76 -0.17
C THR A 164 4.26 -15.78 0.67
N GLN A 165 4.52 -16.95 0.08
CA GLN A 165 5.32 -18.02 0.71
C GLN A 165 6.72 -18.13 0.11
N GLY A 166 7.07 -17.26 -0.85
CA GLY A 166 8.39 -17.25 -1.49
C GLY A 166 9.46 -16.77 -0.52
N ALA A 167 10.45 -17.62 -0.21
CA ALA A 167 11.47 -17.32 0.79
C ALA A 167 12.27 -16.02 0.51
N GLU A 168 12.59 -15.76 -0.76
CA GLU A 168 13.30 -14.53 -1.14
C GLU A 168 12.43 -13.28 -1.01
N LEU A 169 11.13 -13.35 -1.38
CA LEU A 169 10.19 -12.25 -1.17
C LEU A 169 9.98 -11.98 0.32
N LEU A 170 9.83 -13.04 1.13
CA LEU A 170 9.73 -12.95 2.59
C LEU A 170 10.96 -12.26 3.19
N ARG A 171 12.17 -12.53 2.67
CA ARG A 171 13.39 -11.84 3.09
C ARG A 171 13.34 -10.34 2.81
N VAL A 172 12.87 -9.93 1.63
CA VAL A 172 12.71 -8.50 1.28
C VAL A 172 11.70 -7.84 2.22
N CYS A 173 10.54 -8.46 2.42
CA CYS A 173 9.52 -7.95 3.35
C CYS A 173 10.06 -7.82 4.77
N GLN A 174 10.79 -8.81 5.27
CA GLN A 174 11.39 -8.76 6.61
C GLN A 174 12.37 -7.59 6.74
N ALA A 175 13.25 -7.39 5.75
CA ALA A 175 14.20 -6.29 5.73
C ALA A 175 13.49 -4.93 5.75
N VAL A 176 12.48 -4.74 4.89
CA VAL A 176 11.77 -3.45 4.77
C VAL A 176 10.81 -3.20 5.93
N ASN A 177 10.10 -4.22 6.43
CA ASN A 177 9.11 -4.10 7.50
C ASN A 177 9.74 -3.83 8.88
N ASN A 178 11.00 -4.22 9.09
CA ASN A 178 11.70 -3.99 10.36
C ASN A 178 12.30 -2.58 10.48
N ARG A 179 12.22 -1.77 9.42
CA ARG A 179 12.78 -0.42 9.41
C ARG A 179 11.96 0.54 10.27
N ARG A 180 12.67 1.44 10.94
CA ARG A 180 12.06 2.56 11.70
C ARG A 180 11.82 3.78 10.83
N THR A 181 12.54 3.90 9.72
CA THR A 181 12.46 5.03 8.80
C THR A 181 11.91 4.56 7.45
N PRO A 182 11.12 5.41 6.76
CA PRO A 182 10.71 5.16 5.38
C PRO A 182 11.92 4.92 4.47
N LEU A 183 11.69 4.20 3.38
CA LEU A 183 12.67 4.08 2.30
C LEU A 183 12.76 5.42 1.56
N ASP A 184 13.97 5.87 1.27
CA ASP A 184 14.16 6.97 0.32
C ASP A 184 13.94 6.50 -1.13
N ALA A 185 13.89 7.43 -2.08
CA ALA A 185 13.61 7.12 -3.48
C ALA A 185 14.59 6.12 -4.10
N ALA A 186 15.90 6.23 -3.79
CA ALA A 186 16.91 5.33 -4.33
C ALA A 186 16.77 3.92 -3.74
N GLN A 187 16.46 3.83 -2.45
CA GLN A 187 16.18 2.57 -1.77
C GLN A 187 14.93 1.91 -2.32
N MET A 188 13.84 2.66 -2.54
CA MET A 188 12.62 2.12 -3.15
C MET A 188 12.90 1.56 -4.55
N ILE A 189 13.67 2.26 -5.38
CA ILE A 189 14.04 1.78 -6.73
C ILE A 189 14.84 0.48 -6.66
N ARG A 190 15.81 0.38 -5.73
CA ARG A 190 16.60 -0.83 -5.56
C ARG A 190 15.76 -2.01 -5.05
N VAL A 191 14.85 -1.77 -4.11
CA VAL A 191 13.88 -2.79 -3.68
C VAL A 191 13.04 -3.29 -4.85
N GLN A 192 12.51 -2.39 -5.69
CA GLN A 192 11.72 -2.76 -6.87
C GLN A 192 12.53 -3.63 -7.85
N GLN A 193 13.80 -3.30 -8.09
CA GLN A 193 14.68 -4.12 -8.93
C GLN A 193 14.92 -5.53 -8.36
N ILE A 194 15.11 -5.64 -7.05
CA ILE A 194 15.27 -6.93 -6.37
C ILE A 194 14.02 -7.78 -6.53
N LEU A 195 12.82 -7.20 -6.34
CA LEU A 195 11.56 -7.92 -6.49
C LEU A 195 11.39 -8.48 -7.91
N TRP A 196 11.75 -7.72 -8.94
CA TRP A 196 11.75 -8.20 -10.32
C TRP A 196 12.81 -9.26 -10.61
N ASN A 197 13.99 -9.16 -9.99
CA ASN A 197 14.99 -10.22 -10.11
C ASN A 197 14.46 -11.55 -9.53
N ILE A 198 13.75 -11.48 -8.40
CA ILE A 198 13.12 -12.65 -7.76
C ILE A 198 11.98 -13.23 -8.60
N THR A 199 11.11 -12.39 -9.14
CA THR A 199 9.87 -12.84 -9.80
C THR A 199 10.03 -13.22 -11.26
N ASP A 200 11.02 -12.66 -11.96
CA ASP A 200 11.11 -12.75 -13.44
C ASP A 200 12.51 -13.04 -13.97
N ARG A 201 13.51 -13.18 -13.09
CA ARG A 201 14.89 -13.49 -13.46
C ARG A 201 15.45 -14.61 -12.60
N ASN A 202 16.73 -14.51 -12.24
CA ASN A 202 17.50 -15.58 -11.60
C ASN A 202 17.45 -15.57 -10.07
N GLY A 203 16.48 -14.88 -9.45
CA GLY A 203 16.43 -14.74 -7.99
C GLY A 203 17.28 -13.57 -7.48
N MET A 204 17.46 -13.52 -6.16
CA MET A 204 18.23 -12.49 -5.48
C MET A 204 19.74 -12.74 -5.62
N THR A 205 20.51 -11.72 -6.01
CA THR A 205 21.98 -11.81 -6.08
C THR A 205 22.63 -11.71 -4.70
N GLU A 206 23.92 -12.04 -4.57
CA GLU A 206 24.65 -11.84 -3.31
C GLU A 206 24.79 -10.37 -2.92
N ASP A 207 24.91 -9.46 -3.90
CA ASP A 207 24.91 -8.02 -3.65
C ASP A 207 23.54 -7.55 -3.11
N ASP A 208 22.45 -8.05 -3.68
CA ASP A 208 21.09 -7.78 -3.19
C ASP A 208 20.93 -8.26 -1.73
N LYS A 209 21.38 -9.48 -1.43
CA LYS A 209 21.34 -10.05 -0.06
C LYS A 209 22.16 -9.21 0.91
N ALA A 210 23.39 -8.84 0.52
CA ALA A 210 24.28 -8.04 1.34
C ALA A 210 23.66 -6.66 1.63
N TRP A 211 23.12 -6.01 0.59
CA TRP A 211 22.46 -4.72 0.74
C TRP A 211 21.21 -4.79 1.62
N LEU A 212 20.35 -5.80 1.46
CA LEU A 212 19.17 -5.99 2.32
C LEU A 212 19.52 -6.14 3.80
N ASN A 213 20.70 -6.70 4.13
CA ASN A 213 21.16 -6.80 5.51
C ASN A 213 21.65 -5.45 6.10
N THR A 214 21.83 -4.43 5.26
CA THR A 214 22.23 -3.07 5.67
C THR A 214 21.05 -2.10 5.79
N LEU A 215 19.86 -2.49 5.31
CA LEU A 215 18.62 -1.71 5.45
C LEU A 215 18.12 -1.66 6.88
#